data_AF-A0AAF0DZK3-F1
#
_entry.id   AF-A0AAF0DZK3-F1
#
_cell.length_a   1.000
_cell.length_b   1.000
_cell.length_c   1.000
_cell.angle_alpha   90.00
_cell.angle_beta   90.00
_cell.angle_gamma   90.00
#
_symmetry.space_group_name_H-M   'P 1'
#
loop_
_entity.id
_entity.type
_entity.pdbx_description
1 polymer ?
#
loop_
_entity_poly.entity_id
_entity_poly.type
_entity_poly.pdbx_seq_one_letter_code
_entity_poly.pdbx_strand_id
1 'polypeptide(L)' 'MSFLSAVFRPFSNTFNYLRPIVFYALLVGFSGPIAVVTVPRVRASYGWKPAERIPITYPLPEGPRKSVSGYEDE' A
#
# COMPACT_ATOMS: atom_id res chain seq x y z
N MET A 1 -38.32 -6.43 -11.08
CA MET A 1 -37.46 -5.33 -11.58
C MET A 1 -37.35 -4.20 -10.52
N SER A 2 -36.99 -4.51 -9.26
CA SER A 2 -37.14 -3.53 -8.14
C SER A 2 -36.04 -3.58 -7.06
N PHE A 3 -35.15 -4.57 -7.07
CA PHE A 3 -34.12 -4.68 -6.03
C PHE A 3 -32.96 -3.70 -6.24
N LEU A 4 -32.51 -3.54 -7.49
CA LEU A 4 -31.41 -2.62 -7.84
C LEU A 4 -31.79 -1.16 -7.54
N SER A 5 -33.02 -0.73 -7.84
CA SER A 5 -33.44 0.65 -7.60
C SER A 5 -33.50 1.00 -6.10
N ALA A 6 -33.83 0.06 -5.21
CA ALA A 6 -33.83 0.30 -3.77
C ALA A 6 -32.43 0.55 -3.19
N VAL A 7 -31.40 -0.11 -3.73
CA VAL A 7 -30.00 0.03 -3.27
C VAL A 7 -29.36 1.33 -3.77
N PHE A 8 -29.64 1.74 -5.01
CA PHE A 8 -29.04 2.93 -5.61
C PHE A 8 -29.79 4.26 -5.33
N ARG A 9 -31.06 4.20 -4.91
CA ARG A 9 -31.90 5.35 -4.54
C ARG A 9 -31.31 6.29 -3.47
N PRO A 10 -30.74 5.83 -2.35
CA PRO A 10 -30.13 6.73 -1.38
C PRO A 10 -28.95 7.48 -2.00
N PHE A 11 -28.15 6.83 -2.86
CA PHE A 11 -27.03 7.46 -3.55
C PHE A 11 -27.51 8.61 -4.45
N SER A 12 -28.50 8.36 -5.33
CA SER A 12 -29.08 9.39 -6.22
C SER A 12 -29.72 10.57 -5.47
N ASN A 13 -30.32 10.33 -4.30
CA ASN A 13 -30.91 11.39 -3.50
C ASN A 13 -29.85 12.22 -2.75
N THR A 14 -28.80 11.56 -2.24
CA THR A 14 -27.64 12.22 -1.62
C THR A 14 -26.88 13.09 -2.62
N PHE A 15 -26.77 12.71 -3.90
CA PHE A 15 -26.19 13.55 -4.97
C PHE A 15 -26.91 14.88 -5.19
N ASN A 16 -28.22 14.93 -4.99
CA ASN A 16 -29.00 16.16 -5.13
C ASN A 16 -28.95 17.02 -3.85
N TYR A 17 -28.79 16.38 -2.68
CA TYR A 17 -28.74 17.04 -1.38
C TYR A 17 -27.34 17.61 -1.04
N LEU A 18 -26.29 16.82 -1.26
CA LEU A 18 -24.92 17.34 -1.23
C LEU A 18 -24.63 18.02 -2.56
N ARG A 19 -24.04 19.22 -2.51
CA ARG A 19 -23.50 19.86 -3.72
C ARG A 19 -22.59 18.86 -4.44
N PRO A 20 -22.73 18.65 -5.76
CA PRO A 20 -22.00 17.59 -6.48
C PRO A 20 -20.49 17.58 -6.19
N ILE A 21 -19.90 18.77 -6.03
CA ILE A 21 -18.48 18.95 -5.70
C ILE A 21 -18.07 18.24 -4.39
N VAL A 22 -18.89 18.33 -3.33
CA VAL A 22 -18.57 17.78 -2.00
C VAL A 22 -18.65 16.26 -2.04
N PHE A 23 -19.67 15.75 -2.74
CA PHE A 23 -19.87 14.32 -2.87
C PHE A 23 -18.68 13.64 -3.58
N TYR A 24 -18.25 14.15 -4.73
CA TYR A 24 -17.12 13.58 -5.46
C TYR A 24 -15.80 13.80 -4.73
N ALA A 25 -15.61 14.93 -4.03
CA ALA A 25 -14.43 15.15 -3.20
C ALA A 25 -14.29 14.08 -2.10
N LEU A 26 -15.40 13.73 -1.43
CA LEU A 26 -15.41 12.67 -0.43
C LEU A 26 -15.14 11.29 -1.06
N LEU A 27 -15.78 10.94 -2.17
CA LEU A 27 -15.52 9.67 -2.85
C LEU A 27 -14.05 9.51 -3.26
N VAL A 28 -13.47 10.54 -3.89
CA VAL A 28 -12.06 10.51 -4.30
C VAL A 28 -11.17 10.45 -3.06
N GLY A 29 -11.46 11.26 -2.05
CA GLY A 29 -10.72 11.28 -0.77
C GLY A 29 -10.74 9.94 -0.04
N PHE A 30 -11.87 9.24 0.00
CA PHE A 30 -11.98 7.92 0.64
C PHE A 30 -11.45 6.78 -0.23
N SER A 31 -11.44 6.91 -1.55
CA SER A 31 -10.92 5.86 -2.43
C SER A 31 -9.45 5.54 -2.17
N GLY A 32 -8.63 6.55 -1.82
CA GLY A 32 -7.22 6.37 -1.45
C GLY A 32 -7.01 5.47 -0.22
N PRO A 33 -7.52 5.83 0.97
CA PRO A 33 -7.41 5.01 2.17
C PRO A 33 -7.98 3.59 1.99
N ILE A 34 -9.11 3.45 1.29
CA ILE A 34 -9.69 2.14 0.97
C ILE A 34 -8.71 1.32 0.12
N ALA A 35 -8.10 1.92 -0.90
CA ALA A 35 -7.12 1.25 -1.76
C ALA A 35 -5.87 0.84 -0.97
N VAL A 36 -5.37 1.68 -0.05
CA VAL A 36 -4.21 1.35 0.80
C VAL A 36 -4.46 0.09 1.64
N VAL A 37 -5.68 -0.13 2.14
CA VAL A 37 -6.01 -1.30 2.95
C VAL A 37 -6.31 -2.53 2.10
N THR A 38 -6.96 -2.35 0.94
CA THR A 38 -7.47 -3.47 0.13
C THR A 38 -6.47 -3.96 -0.92
N VAL A 39 -5.81 -3.05 -1.65
CA VAL A 39 -4.94 -3.37 -2.78
C VAL A 39 -3.73 -4.23 -2.38
N PRO A 40 -3.02 -4.00 -1.27
CA PRO A 40 -1.86 -4.83 -0.92
C PRO A 40 -2.20 -6.31 -0.73
N ARG A 41 -3.36 -6.61 -0.13
CA ARG A 41 -3.82 -7.99 0.08
C ARG A 41 -4.14 -8.67 -1.25
N VAL A 42 -4.85 -7.99 -2.14
CA VAL A 42 -5.17 -8.50 -3.49
C VAL A 42 -3.88 -8.71 -4.29
N ARG A 43 -2.98 -7.72 -4.28
CA ARG A 43 -1.69 -7.78 -4.96
C ARG A 43 -0.82 -8.94 -4.48
N ALA A 44 -0.77 -9.19 -3.18
CA ALA A 44 -0.03 -10.31 -2.59
C ALA A 44 -0.58 -11.68 -3.04
N SER A 45 -1.89 -11.80 -3.24
CA SER A 45 -2.52 -13.04 -3.73
C SER A 45 -2.09 -13.41 -5.15
N TYR A 46 -1.67 -12.44 -5.95
CA TYR A 46 -1.09 -12.67 -7.29
C TYR A 46 0.41 -13.00 -7.26
N GLY A 47 0.97 -13.32 -6.09
CA GLY A 47 2.38 -13.71 -5.95
C GLY A 47 3.36 -12.55 -5.91
N TRP A 48 2.88 -11.31 -5.84
CA TRP A 48 3.75 -10.16 -5.66
C TRP A 48 4.38 -10.18 -4.26
N LYS A 49 5.71 -9.96 -4.19
CA LYS A 49 6.46 -9.80 -2.94
C LYS A 49 7.14 -8.43 -2.89
N PRO A 50 7.22 -7.79 -1.71
CA PRO A 50 8.03 -6.59 -1.53
C PRO A 50 9.49 -6.86 -1.91
N ALA A 51 10.15 -5.84 -2.45
CA ALA A 51 11.59 -5.88 -2.68
C ALA A 51 12.33 -5.94 -1.34
N GLU A 52 13.44 -6.67 -1.32
CA GLU A 52 14.34 -6.71 -0.16
C GLU A 52 14.91 -5.32 0.12
N ARG A 53 15.17 -5.01 1.39
CA ARG A 53 15.69 -3.69 1.77
C ARG A 53 17.13 -3.55 1.30
N ILE A 54 17.41 -2.53 0.51
CA ILE A 54 18.78 -2.21 0.11
C ILE A 54 19.60 -1.82 1.35
N PRO A 55 20.82 -2.37 1.51
CA PRO A 55 21.69 -1.99 2.62
C PRO A 55 22.05 -0.50 2.49
N ILE A 56 21.75 0.25 3.54
CA ILE A 56 22.09 1.68 3.66
C ILE A 56 23.47 1.90 4.29
N THR A 57 24.07 0.83 4.82
CA THR A 57 25.37 0.81 5.49
C THR A 57 26.18 -0.37 4.99
N TYR A 58 27.49 -0.32 5.22
CA TYR A 58 28.34 -1.48 4.95
C TYR A 58 27.81 -2.70 5.72
N PRO A 59 27.59 -3.86 5.05
CA PRO A 59 27.09 -5.06 5.70
C PRO A 59 28.20 -5.64 6.58
N LEU A 60 28.19 -5.28 7.86
CA LEU A 60 29.14 -5.83 8.81
C LEU A 60 28.72 -7.28 9.14
N PRO A 61 29.60 -8.27 8.94
CA PRO A 61 29.28 -9.64 9.32
C PRO A 61 29.10 -9.75 10.83
N GLU A 62 28.12 -10.52 11.25
CA GLU A 62 27.93 -10.87 12.65
C GLU A 62 28.96 -11.91 13.06
N GLY A 63 29.79 -11.61 14.06
CA GLY A 63 30.70 -12.59 14.65
C GLY A 63 32.02 -12.01 15.17
N PRO A 64 32.81 -12.85 15.85
CA PRO A 64 34.13 -12.46 16.32
C PRO A 64 35.10 -12.27 15.15
N ARG A 65 36.09 -11.41 15.36
CA ARG A 65 37.17 -11.20 14.39
C ARG A 65 37.93 -12.50 14.18
N LYS A 66 38.29 -12.78 12.92
CA LYS A 66 39.21 -13.85 12.55
C LYS A 66 40.60 -13.26 12.35
N SER A 67 41.63 -13.93 12.85
CA SER A 67 43.02 -13.58 12.52
C SER A 67 43.24 -13.82 11.02
N VAL A 68 43.78 -12.83 10.33
CA VAL A 68 44.11 -12.87 8.90
C VAL A 68 45.63 -12.71 8.73
N SER A 69 46.20 -13.34 7.70
CA SER A 69 47.63 -13.23 7.36
C SER A 69 47.82 -13.09 5.85
N GLY A 70 48.97 -12.58 5.38
CA GLY A 70 49.35 -12.57 3.96
C GLY A 70 49.60 -11.18 3.32
N TYR A 71 49.55 -10.11 4.12
CA TYR A 71 49.86 -8.73 3.70
C TYR A 71 50.64 -8.00 4.80
N GLU A 72 51.48 -8.72 5.54
CA GLU A 72 52.36 -8.13 6.55
C GLU A 72 53.46 -7.31 5.87
N ASP A 73 53.73 -6.10 6.39
CA ASP A 73 54.87 -5.29 5.95
C ASP A 73 56.17 -5.98 6.39
N GLU A 74 57.14 -6.13 5.47
CA GLU A 74 58.47 -6.72 5.77
C GLU A 74 59.25 -5.96 6.87
#